data_AF-A0A5M9H197-F1
#
_entry.id   AF-A0A5M9H197-F1
#
_cell.length_a   1.000
_cell.length_b   1.000
_cell.length_c   1.000
_cell.angle_alpha   90.00
_cell.angle_beta   90.00
_cell.angle_gamma   90.00
#
_symmetry.space_group_name_H-M   'P 1'
#
loop_
_entity.id
_entity.type
_entity.pdbx_description
1 polymer ?
#
loop_
_entity_poly.entity_id
_entity_poly.type
_entity_poly.pdbx_seq_one_letter_code
_entity_poly.pdbx_strand_id
1 'polypeptide(L)'
;MEFKINIDEVELEIISKRLKNLVSPVTILKWLSNFEEDEVYLAVRLIRNLKMYTSFEIEEAYHAGLTAVLKKLMEGSKLAVHPIGKFGKSGSMMAYLLRKTQAYTVNQANIQLASSVESLKSLPQEFDTLLLLDDFLGTGKSVETYYNSEILPIKQQFKQIFFLGVAAMEDAVRTVGPLFDYIFIEKSQIYRKAFSSFSSYFGYRKHGPYKKLSYRYGMKLTRPEILQGGGLKYHHALGFENSQSLVTFFYGSPNNTLPIFWQQDKKLPFHPLVPRLSPHKISQAREFRKQLSYELSLLQEFGTDMLKTTFATARVIKGKKIFSSVSHIDFSIYAILKLKRDGFNEFSICQRLGITGDDYLAYMNKGKSQGIFDRHHDLTLRGLSLFQQAKKCISQLKKIALDKKTDFEIKKNAYFPKSFNGRR
;
A
#
# COMPACT_ATOMS: atom_id res chain seq x y z
N MET A 1 -23.71 0.21 -9.61
CA MET A 1 -22.77 0.93 -10.49
C MET A 1 -22.39 -0.09 -11.54
N GLU A 2 -22.99 -0.02 -12.72
CA GLU A 2 -22.63 -0.89 -13.84
C GLU A 2 -21.33 -0.36 -14.45
N PHE A 3 -20.30 -1.20 -14.47
CA PHE A 3 -19.05 -0.91 -15.14
C PHE A 3 -19.18 -1.39 -16.59
N LYS A 4 -19.17 -0.48 -17.57
CA LYS A 4 -19.01 -0.85 -18.99
C LYS A 4 -17.53 -1.12 -19.27
N ILE A 5 -17.01 -2.22 -18.74
CA ILE A 5 -15.61 -2.62 -18.89
C ILE A 5 -15.61 -4.02 -19.47
N ASN A 6 -15.06 -4.16 -20.67
CA ASN A 6 -14.91 -5.45 -21.33
C ASN A 6 -13.67 -6.17 -20.78
N ILE A 7 -13.83 -6.78 -19.60
CA ILE A 7 -12.85 -7.68 -18.97
C ILE A 7 -13.59 -8.88 -18.37
N ASP A 8 -13.16 -10.08 -18.72
CA ASP A 8 -13.75 -11.29 -18.16
C ASP A 8 -13.25 -11.58 -16.73
N GLU A 9 -13.98 -12.45 -16.01
CA GLU A 9 -13.67 -12.78 -14.61
C GLU A 9 -12.32 -13.48 -14.45
N VAL A 10 -11.92 -14.28 -15.44
CA VAL A 10 -10.64 -15.02 -15.43
C VAL A 10 -9.47 -14.05 -15.56
N GLU A 11 -9.56 -13.09 -16.48
CA GLU A 11 -8.55 -12.05 -16.67
C GLU A 11 -8.43 -11.17 -15.42
N LEU A 12 -9.55 -10.83 -14.80
CA LEU A 12 -9.57 -10.07 -13.54
C LEU A 12 -8.90 -10.85 -12.39
N GLU A 13 -9.14 -12.16 -12.29
CA GLU A 13 -8.49 -13.02 -11.29
C GLU A 13 -6.98 -13.13 -11.53
N ILE A 14 -6.56 -13.31 -12.79
CA ILE A 14 -5.13 -13.34 -13.18
C ILE A 14 -4.45 -12.03 -12.78
N ILE A 15 -5.07 -10.89 -13.05
CA ILE A 15 -4.55 -9.58 -12.66
C ILE A 15 -4.45 -9.46 -11.13
N SER A 16 -5.50 -9.84 -10.41
CA SER A 16 -5.51 -9.81 -8.94
C SER A 16 -4.37 -10.64 -8.35
N LYS A 17 -4.20 -11.88 -8.83
CA LYS A 17 -3.08 -12.76 -8.42
C LYS A 17 -1.73 -12.16 -8.75
N ARG A 18 -1.59 -11.49 -9.90
CA ARG A 18 -0.34 -10.82 -10.30
C ARG A 18 -0.01 -9.61 -9.43
N LEU A 19 -1.04 -8.90 -8.98
CA LEU A 19 -0.95 -7.86 -7.94
C LEU A 19 -0.97 -8.46 -6.52
N LYS A 20 -0.77 -9.77 -6.40
CA LYS A 20 -0.61 -10.51 -5.13
C LYS A 20 -1.78 -10.33 -4.18
N ASN A 21 -2.96 -10.08 -4.75
CA ASN A 21 -4.20 -9.81 -4.04
C ASN A 21 -4.12 -8.61 -3.07
N LEU A 22 -3.11 -7.75 -3.20
CA LEU A 22 -3.01 -6.50 -2.44
C LEU A 22 -3.97 -5.43 -2.98
N VAL A 23 -4.49 -5.63 -4.19
CA VAL A 23 -5.49 -4.78 -4.85
C VAL A 23 -6.72 -5.63 -5.14
N SER A 24 -7.90 -5.16 -4.70
CA SER A 24 -9.14 -5.90 -4.90
C SER A 24 -9.60 -5.88 -6.37
N PRO A 25 -10.34 -6.89 -6.83
CA PRO A 25 -11.00 -6.88 -8.14
C PRO A 25 -11.83 -5.62 -8.39
N VAL A 26 -12.55 -5.14 -7.38
CA VAL A 26 -13.34 -3.89 -7.47
C VAL A 26 -12.46 -2.67 -7.69
N THR A 27 -11.27 -2.62 -7.06
CA THR A 27 -10.31 -1.53 -7.26
C THR A 27 -9.75 -1.57 -8.69
N ILE A 28 -9.46 -2.76 -9.22
CA ILE A 28 -9.02 -2.93 -10.62
C ILE A 28 -10.10 -2.45 -11.58
N LEU A 29 -11.36 -2.84 -11.38
CA LEU A 29 -12.49 -2.38 -12.21
C LEU A 29 -12.66 -0.86 -12.15
N LYS A 30 -12.61 -0.25 -10.96
CA LYS A 30 -12.64 1.21 -10.83
C LYS A 30 -11.46 1.91 -11.50
N TRP A 31 -10.29 1.29 -11.50
CA TRP A 31 -9.13 1.82 -12.19
C TRP A 31 -9.29 1.72 -13.72
N LEU A 32 -9.82 0.59 -14.21
CA LEU A 32 -10.10 0.38 -15.62
C LEU A 32 -11.19 1.33 -16.15
N SER A 33 -12.17 1.71 -15.33
CA SER A 33 -13.20 2.68 -15.71
C SER A 33 -12.68 4.12 -15.92
N ASN A 34 -11.40 4.39 -15.65
CA ASN A 34 -10.80 5.68 -15.98
C ASN A 34 -10.47 5.81 -17.48
N PHE A 35 -10.45 4.70 -18.22
CA PHE A 35 -10.01 4.65 -19.61
C PHE A 35 -11.20 4.57 -20.57
N GLU A 36 -11.01 5.04 -21.80
CA GLU A 36 -11.98 4.83 -22.88
C GLU A 36 -12.15 3.34 -23.16
N GLU A 37 -13.31 2.93 -23.67
CA GLU A 37 -13.66 1.51 -23.87
C GLU A 37 -12.66 0.79 -24.81
N ASP A 38 -12.24 1.47 -25.87
CA ASP A 38 -11.25 0.97 -26.84
C ASP A 38 -9.81 0.99 -26.29
N GLU A 39 -9.59 1.49 -25.08
CA GLU A 39 -8.27 1.62 -24.46
C GLU A 39 -8.06 0.69 -23.27
N VAL A 40 -9.13 0.07 -22.77
CA VAL A 40 -9.11 -0.87 -21.63
C VAL A 40 -8.08 -1.98 -21.86
N TYR A 41 -7.97 -2.52 -23.08
CA TYR A 41 -7.01 -3.59 -23.38
C TYR A 41 -5.54 -3.15 -23.20
N LEU A 42 -5.23 -1.88 -23.49
CA LEU A 42 -3.89 -1.31 -23.27
C LEU A 42 -3.62 -1.14 -21.77
N ALA A 43 -4.61 -0.67 -21.02
CA ALA A 43 -4.55 -0.50 -19.58
C ALA A 43 -4.36 -1.85 -18.85
N VAL A 44 -5.06 -2.90 -19.28
CA VAL A 44 -4.88 -4.28 -18.79
C VAL A 44 -3.45 -4.77 -19.01
N ARG A 45 -2.89 -4.56 -20.21
CA ARG A 45 -1.50 -4.91 -20.53
C ARG A 45 -0.49 -4.12 -19.71
N LEU A 46 -0.76 -2.86 -19.39
CA LEU A 46 0.06 -2.04 -18.49
C LEU A 46 0.08 -2.61 -17.07
N ILE A 47 -1.09 -2.92 -16.49
CA ILE A 47 -1.17 -3.54 -15.16
C ILE A 47 -0.45 -4.90 -15.12
N ARG A 48 -0.56 -5.70 -16.18
CA ARG A 48 0.15 -6.98 -16.26
C ARG A 48 1.68 -6.82 -16.19
N ASN A 49 2.23 -5.66 -16.49
CA ASN A 49 3.66 -5.41 -16.37
C ASN A 49 4.04 -4.65 -15.08
N LEU A 50 3.07 -4.33 -14.22
CA LEU A 50 3.30 -3.71 -12.93
C LEU A 50 3.86 -4.75 -11.94
N LYS A 51 5.10 -4.56 -11.49
CA LYS A 51 5.70 -5.32 -10.39
C LYS A 51 5.24 -4.72 -9.07
N MET A 52 4.58 -5.52 -8.26
CA MET A 52 4.24 -5.18 -6.89
C MET A 52 5.09 -5.96 -5.90
N TYR A 53 5.71 -5.28 -4.93
CA TYR A 53 6.46 -5.91 -3.84
C TYR A 53 5.63 -6.06 -2.58
N THR A 54 5.59 -7.27 -2.02
CA THR A 54 5.02 -7.54 -0.69
C THR A 54 6.02 -7.20 0.41
N SER A 55 5.58 -7.20 1.67
CA SER A 55 6.52 -7.08 2.79
C SER A 55 7.52 -8.23 2.80
N PHE A 56 7.05 -9.45 2.53
CA PHE A 56 7.89 -10.64 2.50
C PHE A 56 9.01 -10.53 1.46
N GLU A 57 8.73 -10.11 0.23
CA GLU A 57 9.80 -9.95 -0.78
C GLU A 57 10.79 -8.83 -0.43
N ILE A 58 10.33 -7.78 0.25
CA ILE A 58 11.22 -6.72 0.72
C ILE A 58 12.12 -7.26 1.84
N GLU A 59 11.54 -8.00 2.79
CA GLU A 59 12.27 -8.65 3.87
C GLU A 59 13.30 -9.65 3.33
N GLU A 60 12.95 -10.46 2.32
CA GLU A 60 13.87 -11.37 1.63
C GLU A 60 15.00 -10.63 0.91
N ALA A 61 14.68 -9.55 0.17
CA ALA A 61 15.68 -8.74 -0.51
C ALA A 61 16.65 -8.10 0.48
N TYR A 62 16.14 -7.59 1.60
CA TYR A 62 16.96 -7.03 2.69
C TYR A 62 17.74 -8.10 3.43
N HIS A 63 17.19 -9.29 3.63
CA HIS A 63 17.89 -10.40 4.25
C HIS A 63 19.09 -10.84 3.41
N ALA A 64 18.89 -11.04 2.11
CA ALA A 64 19.94 -11.42 1.17
C ALA A 64 20.99 -10.30 1.04
N GLY A 65 20.54 -9.05 0.89
CA GLY A 65 21.42 -7.90 0.77
C GLY A 65 22.25 -7.65 2.03
N LEU A 66 21.64 -7.67 3.22
CA LEU A 66 22.34 -7.51 4.50
C LEU A 66 23.33 -8.66 4.73
N THR A 67 22.96 -9.90 4.42
CA THR A 67 23.89 -11.04 4.48
C THR A 67 25.12 -10.80 3.60
N ALA A 68 24.93 -10.25 2.40
CA ALA A 68 26.02 -9.92 1.49
C ALA A 68 26.90 -8.76 1.98
N VAL A 69 26.29 -7.75 2.63
CA VAL A 69 27.02 -6.65 3.30
C VAL A 69 27.88 -7.19 4.44
N LEU A 70 27.30 -8.01 5.32
CA LEU A 70 27.99 -8.57 6.48
C LEU A 70 29.20 -9.44 6.08
N LYS A 71 29.09 -10.19 4.98
CA LYS A 71 30.23 -10.96 4.41
C LYS A 71 31.36 -10.10 3.85
N LYS A 72 31.11 -8.82 3.61
CA LYS A 72 32.08 -7.85 3.08
C LYS A 72 32.67 -6.94 4.16
N LEU A 73 32.20 -7.05 5.40
CA LEU A 73 32.79 -6.31 6.52
C LEU A 73 34.24 -6.74 6.72
N MET A 74 35.09 -5.77 7.01
CA MET A 74 36.45 -6.03 7.46
C MET A 74 36.42 -6.63 8.88
N GLU A 75 37.45 -7.39 9.23
CA GLU A 75 37.56 -7.96 10.57
C GLU A 75 37.61 -6.85 11.63
N GLY A 76 36.79 -6.98 12.68
CA GLY A 76 36.66 -5.96 13.73
C GLY A 76 35.78 -4.76 13.38
N SER A 77 35.36 -4.60 12.11
CA SER A 77 34.43 -3.55 11.70
C SER A 77 32.97 -3.89 12.04
N LYS A 78 32.21 -2.87 12.43
CA LYS A 78 30.76 -2.92 12.68
C LYS A 78 30.01 -2.05 11.69
N LEU A 79 28.72 -2.34 11.54
CA LEU A 79 27.86 -1.76 10.52
C LEU A 79 26.95 -0.68 11.12
N ALA A 80 27.10 0.56 10.68
CA ALA A 80 26.10 1.60 10.85
C ALA A 80 25.06 1.50 9.73
N VAL A 81 23.78 1.46 10.06
CA VAL A 81 22.69 1.44 9.07
C VAL A 81 21.87 2.72 9.19
N HIS A 82 21.70 3.41 8.06
CA HIS A 82 20.96 4.66 8.00
C HIS A 82 19.91 4.67 6.87
N PRO A 83 18.60 4.68 7.19
CA PRO A 83 17.56 4.83 6.19
C PRO A 83 17.57 6.23 5.56
N ILE A 84 17.50 6.30 4.24
CA ILE A 84 17.42 7.58 3.52
C ILE A 84 16.05 8.22 3.73
N GLY A 85 16.05 9.50 4.12
CA GLY A 85 14.86 10.32 4.30
C GLY A 85 14.47 10.54 5.76
N LYS A 86 13.60 11.53 5.99
CA LYS A 86 13.17 11.92 7.35
C LYS A 86 12.35 10.81 8.02
N PHE A 87 12.61 10.58 9.31
CA PHE A 87 11.81 9.71 10.17
C PHE A 87 10.30 10.06 10.07
N GLY A 88 9.44 9.04 9.91
CA GLY A 88 7.99 9.21 9.69
C GLY A 88 7.49 9.06 8.24
N LYS A 89 8.37 8.78 7.26
CA LYS A 89 8.02 8.43 5.87
C LYS A 89 8.41 6.97 5.54
N SER A 90 8.99 6.69 4.37
CA SER A 90 9.47 5.35 3.97
C SER A 90 10.64 4.85 4.81
N GLY A 91 11.55 5.75 5.25
CA GLY A 91 12.75 5.35 6.01
C GLY A 91 12.46 4.55 7.29
N SER A 92 11.44 4.94 8.06
CA SER A 92 11.04 4.19 9.27
C SER A 92 10.48 2.80 8.96
N MET A 93 9.76 2.66 7.84
CA MET A 93 9.31 1.35 7.36
C MET A 93 10.50 0.49 6.97
N MET A 94 11.47 1.05 6.25
CA MET A 94 12.63 0.29 5.77
C MET A 94 13.47 -0.24 6.92
N ALA A 95 13.72 0.61 7.93
CA ALA A 95 14.36 0.18 9.17
C ALA A 95 13.58 -0.96 9.86
N TYR A 96 12.24 -0.83 9.95
CA TYR A 96 11.39 -1.86 10.55
C TYR A 96 11.48 -3.19 9.80
N LEU A 97 11.39 -3.18 8.47
CA LEU A 97 11.47 -4.40 7.64
C LEU A 97 12.86 -5.04 7.73
N LEU A 98 13.94 -4.23 7.73
CA LEU A 98 15.29 -4.75 7.91
C LEU A 98 15.47 -5.47 9.25
N ARG A 99 14.93 -4.90 10.35
CA ARG A 99 15.01 -5.49 11.70
C ARG A 99 14.33 -6.85 11.82
N LYS A 100 13.35 -7.14 10.98
CA LYS A 100 12.65 -8.44 10.95
C LYS A 100 13.47 -9.55 10.31
N THR A 101 14.51 -9.21 9.55
CA THR A 101 15.32 -10.21 8.86
C THR A 101 16.18 -11.00 9.84
N GLN A 102 16.34 -12.30 9.58
CA GLN A 102 17.21 -13.16 10.38
C GLN A 102 18.66 -12.66 10.41
N ALA A 103 19.13 -12.11 9.28
CA ALA A 103 20.47 -11.52 9.17
C ALA A 103 20.67 -10.40 10.18
N TYR A 104 19.67 -9.53 10.38
CA TYR A 104 19.73 -8.49 11.39
C TYR A 104 19.70 -9.09 12.80
N THR A 105 18.74 -9.98 13.09
CA THR A 105 18.55 -10.54 14.44
C THR A 105 19.78 -11.26 14.95
N VAL A 106 20.43 -12.08 14.11
CA VAL A 106 21.62 -12.84 14.50
C VAL A 106 22.84 -11.93 14.70
N ASN A 107 22.90 -10.78 14.02
CA ASN A 107 24.06 -9.89 14.01
C ASN A 107 23.81 -8.56 14.75
N GLN A 108 22.77 -8.49 15.58
CA GLN A 108 22.34 -7.23 16.20
C GLN A 108 23.45 -6.55 17.03
N ALA A 109 24.38 -7.31 17.61
CA ALA A 109 25.52 -6.76 18.35
C ALA A 109 26.54 -5.99 17.47
N ASN A 110 26.55 -6.28 16.17
CA ASN A 110 27.47 -5.70 15.18
C ASN A 110 26.78 -4.69 14.26
N ILE A 111 25.49 -4.40 14.48
CA ILE A 111 24.69 -3.52 13.64
C ILE A 111 24.05 -2.44 14.51
N GLN A 112 24.28 -1.18 14.17
CA GLN A 112 23.63 -0.04 14.81
C GLN A 112 22.75 0.70 13.81
N LEU A 113 21.44 0.77 14.10
CA LEU A 113 20.53 1.64 13.35
C LEU A 113 20.65 3.07 13.85
N ALA A 114 20.99 3.99 12.95
CA ALA A 114 21.04 5.43 13.22
C ALA A 114 19.84 6.11 12.56
N SER A 115 19.02 6.80 13.36
CA SER A 115 17.82 7.49 12.87
C SER A 115 18.10 8.87 12.29
N SER A 116 19.26 9.46 12.59
CA SER A 116 19.69 10.75 12.08
C SER A 116 21.20 10.78 11.81
N VAL A 117 21.63 11.82 11.10
CA VAL A 117 23.05 12.09 10.80
C VAL A 117 23.82 12.41 12.08
N GLU A 118 23.18 13.06 13.05
CA GLU A 118 23.77 13.31 14.38
C GLU A 118 24.04 12.00 15.11
N SER A 119 23.12 11.03 15.04
CA SER A 119 23.35 9.70 15.61
C SER A 119 24.54 8.99 14.94
N LEU A 120 24.70 9.14 13.62
CA LEU A 120 25.87 8.62 12.91
C LEU A 120 27.18 9.23 13.43
N LYS A 121 27.22 10.56 13.62
CA LYS A 121 28.41 11.28 14.13
C LYS A 121 28.82 10.84 15.54
N SER A 122 27.86 10.39 16.35
CA SER A 122 28.12 9.94 17.73
C SER A 122 28.55 8.48 17.84
N LEU A 123 28.63 7.74 16.74
CA LEU A 123 28.95 6.31 16.80
C LEU A 123 30.42 6.07 17.21
N PRO A 124 30.70 4.99 17.95
CA PRO A 124 32.05 4.52 18.20
C PRO A 124 32.83 4.24 16.89
N GLN A 125 34.16 4.38 16.94
CA GLN A 125 35.03 4.18 15.77
C GLN A 125 34.97 2.78 15.14
N GLU A 126 34.52 1.77 15.88
CA GLU A 126 34.28 0.41 15.35
C GLU A 126 33.14 0.38 14.32
N PHE A 127 32.21 1.34 14.32
CA PHE A 127 31.14 1.47 13.32
C PHE A 127 31.63 2.24 12.09
N ASP A 128 32.68 1.73 11.45
CA ASP A 128 33.38 2.37 10.33
C ASP A 128 32.83 2.00 8.95
N THR A 129 31.78 1.18 8.88
CA THR A 129 31.08 0.85 7.63
C THR A 129 29.66 1.39 7.67
N LEU A 130 29.29 2.21 6.69
CA LEU A 130 27.95 2.79 6.57
C LEU A 130 27.13 2.06 5.50
N LEU A 131 25.91 1.68 5.84
CA LEU A 131 24.91 1.18 4.91
C LEU A 131 23.74 2.14 4.82
N LEU A 132 23.59 2.80 3.66
CA LEU A 132 22.38 3.55 3.35
C LEU A 132 21.29 2.62 2.86
N LEU A 133 20.06 2.83 3.36
CA LEU A 133 18.91 1.96 3.11
C LEU A 133 17.76 2.74 2.45
N ASP A 134 17.24 2.26 1.33
CA ASP A 134 16.03 2.80 0.70
C ASP A 134 15.23 1.71 -0.03
N ASP A 135 13.95 1.93 -0.29
CA ASP A 135 13.11 0.95 -0.98
C ASP A 135 13.35 0.89 -2.50
N PHE A 136 13.47 2.06 -3.12
CA PHE A 136 13.48 2.18 -4.57
C PHE A 136 14.41 3.27 -5.09
N LEU A 137 15.46 2.83 -5.79
CA LEU A 137 16.36 3.74 -6.47
C LEU A 137 15.79 4.12 -7.85
N GLY A 138 14.96 5.17 -7.87
CA GLY A 138 14.19 5.61 -9.03
C GLY A 138 15.00 6.34 -10.12
N THR A 139 15.33 7.62 -9.94
CA THR A 139 16.26 8.37 -10.82
C THR A 139 17.64 8.53 -10.20
N GLY A 140 17.78 8.23 -8.91
CA GLY A 140 18.99 8.47 -8.14
C GLY A 140 19.11 9.88 -7.57
N LYS A 141 18.30 10.85 -8.05
CA LYS A 141 18.47 12.26 -7.68
C LYS A 141 18.32 12.54 -6.19
N SER A 142 17.32 11.93 -5.55
CA SER A 142 17.12 12.08 -4.11
C SER A 142 18.25 11.48 -3.29
N VAL A 143 18.78 10.33 -3.71
CA VAL A 143 19.92 9.67 -3.05
C VAL A 143 21.19 10.49 -3.24
N GLU A 144 21.47 10.95 -4.46
CA GLU A 144 22.61 11.83 -4.76
C GLU A 144 22.56 13.11 -3.94
N THR A 145 21.40 13.76 -3.88
CA THR A 145 21.22 15.01 -3.14
C THR A 145 21.45 14.79 -1.64
N TYR A 146 20.84 13.74 -1.10
CA TYR A 146 20.99 13.35 0.31
C TYR A 146 22.43 12.98 0.66
N TYR A 147 23.09 12.20 -0.19
CA TYR A 147 24.48 11.82 -0.01
C TYR A 147 25.37 13.06 0.04
N ASN A 148 25.24 13.97 -0.92
CA ASN A 148 26.07 15.16 -1.01
C ASN A 148 25.82 16.14 0.15
N SER A 149 24.58 16.29 0.63
CA SER A 149 24.28 17.23 1.73
C SER A 149 24.54 16.66 3.11
N GLU A 150 24.24 15.38 3.35
CA GLU A 150 24.24 14.78 4.69
C GLU A 150 25.41 13.84 4.95
N ILE A 151 25.77 13.01 3.96
CA ILE A 151 26.73 11.91 4.15
C ILE A 151 28.15 12.34 3.80
N LEU A 152 28.33 13.10 2.71
CA LEU A 152 29.63 13.60 2.28
C LEU A 152 30.39 14.36 3.38
N PRO A 153 29.73 15.23 4.20
CA PRO A 153 30.41 15.92 5.30
C PRO A 153 30.96 14.99 6.40
N ILE A 154 30.40 13.78 6.55
CA ILE A 154 30.83 12.80 7.56
C ILE A 154 31.52 11.59 6.94
N LYS A 155 31.76 11.59 5.62
CA LYS A 155 32.32 10.46 4.88
C LYS A 155 33.62 9.93 5.50
N GLN A 156 34.46 10.82 6.03
CA GLN A 156 35.76 10.45 6.64
C GLN A 156 35.63 9.54 7.88
N GLN A 157 34.46 9.47 8.52
CA GLN A 157 34.19 8.56 9.63
C GLN A 157 34.04 7.10 9.17
N PHE A 158 33.79 6.88 7.87
CA PHE A 158 33.51 5.57 7.32
C PHE A 158 34.58 5.17 6.30
N LYS A 159 35.12 3.96 6.47
CA LYS A 159 36.04 3.33 5.51
C LYS A 159 35.30 2.83 4.26
N GLN A 160 34.05 2.42 4.44
CA GLN A 160 33.20 1.90 3.38
C GLN A 160 31.79 2.46 3.51
N ILE A 161 31.20 2.84 2.37
CA ILE A 161 29.81 3.28 2.26
C ILE A 161 29.10 2.45 1.19
N PHE A 162 28.13 1.68 1.65
CA PHE A 162 27.29 0.83 0.83
C PHE A 162 25.88 1.39 0.71
N PHE A 163 25.18 0.96 -0.35
CA PHE A 163 23.76 1.16 -0.50
C PHE A 163 23.04 -0.19 -0.56
N LEU A 164 21.94 -0.35 0.16
CA LEU A 164 21.03 -1.48 0.07
C LEU A 164 19.65 -0.98 -0.34
N GLY A 165 19.09 -1.59 -1.37
CA GLY A 165 17.70 -1.35 -1.75
C GLY A 165 17.01 -2.58 -2.32
N VAL A 166 15.69 -2.50 -2.46
CA VAL A 166 14.87 -3.62 -2.96
C VAL A 166 14.86 -3.66 -4.47
N ALA A 167 14.70 -2.49 -5.10
CA ALA A 167 14.60 -2.37 -6.54
C ALA A 167 15.21 -1.06 -7.05
N ALA A 168 15.60 -1.04 -8.32
CA ALA A 168 16.17 0.16 -8.93
C ALA A 168 15.80 0.28 -10.40
N MET A 169 15.99 1.48 -10.95
CA MET A 169 16.12 1.67 -12.40
C MET A 169 17.59 1.59 -12.81
N GLU A 170 17.88 0.99 -13.96
CA GLU A 170 19.24 0.84 -14.48
C GLU A 170 19.97 2.19 -14.61
N ASP A 171 19.28 3.23 -15.10
CA ASP A 171 19.82 4.58 -15.20
C ASP A 171 20.26 5.12 -13.83
N ALA A 172 19.47 4.87 -12.78
CA ALA A 172 19.75 5.39 -11.45
C ALA A 172 20.95 4.69 -10.79
N VAL A 173 21.08 3.37 -10.99
CA VAL A 173 22.27 2.61 -10.54
C VAL A 173 23.54 3.16 -11.19
N ARG A 174 23.49 3.50 -12.48
CA ARG A 174 24.63 4.13 -13.18
C ARG A 174 24.97 5.51 -12.59
N THR A 175 23.95 6.34 -12.33
CA THR A 175 24.14 7.69 -11.81
C THR A 175 24.74 7.70 -10.40
N VAL A 176 24.23 6.89 -9.48
CA VAL A 176 24.68 6.92 -8.08
C VAL A 176 25.79 5.92 -7.76
N GLY A 177 26.09 5.00 -8.68
CA GLY A 177 27.16 4.01 -8.54
C GLY A 177 28.48 4.58 -8.03
N PRO A 178 28.98 5.70 -8.58
CA PRO A 178 30.22 6.32 -8.12
C PRO A 178 30.21 6.85 -6.67
N LEU A 179 29.04 6.98 -6.04
CA LEU A 179 28.92 7.48 -4.66
C LEU A 179 29.15 6.39 -3.61
N PHE A 180 29.07 5.11 -4.00
CA PHE A 180 29.09 3.97 -3.09
C PHE A 180 30.20 3.00 -3.48
N ASP A 181 30.81 2.36 -2.48
CA ASP A 181 31.75 1.26 -2.72
C ASP A 181 31.05 0.05 -3.34
N TYR A 182 29.78 -0.16 -2.99
CA TYR A 182 28.95 -1.19 -3.58
C TYR A 182 27.45 -0.91 -3.41
N ILE A 183 26.66 -1.31 -4.41
CA ILE A 183 25.19 -1.25 -4.40
C ILE A 183 24.63 -2.67 -4.34
N PHE A 184 23.97 -3.00 -3.23
CA PHE A 184 23.31 -4.29 -2.98
C PHE A 184 21.86 -4.21 -3.44
N ILE A 185 21.64 -4.53 -4.71
CA ILE A 185 20.32 -4.74 -5.30
C ILE A 185 20.43 -5.96 -6.20
N GLU A 186 19.49 -6.90 -6.09
CA GLU A 186 19.49 -8.10 -6.93
C GLU A 186 19.33 -7.69 -8.41
N LYS A 187 20.16 -8.24 -9.30
CA LYS A 187 20.18 -7.88 -10.73
C LYS A 187 18.81 -8.03 -11.40
N SER A 188 18.02 -9.03 -11.01
CA SER A 188 16.66 -9.25 -11.53
C SER A 188 15.66 -8.16 -11.12
N GLN A 189 16.00 -7.36 -10.09
CA GLN A 189 15.21 -6.23 -9.58
C GLN A 189 15.77 -4.87 -10.04
N ILE A 190 16.66 -4.87 -11.04
CA ILE A 190 17.12 -3.66 -11.74
C ILE A 190 16.34 -3.54 -13.04
N TYR A 191 15.42 -2.58 -13.08
CA TYR A 191 14.44 -2.40 -14.13
C TYR A 191 14.90 -1.36 -15.17
N ARG A 192 14.45 -1.54 -16.40
CA ARG A 192 14.60 -0.54 -17.47
C ARG A 192 13.30 0.23 -17.67
N LYS A 193 13.40 1.39 -18.32
CA LYS A 193 12.25 2.22 -18.71
C LYS A 193 11.24 1.41 -19.51
N ALA A 194 9.96 1.51 -19.13
CA ALA A 194 8.92 0.67 -19.71
C ALA A 194 8.71 0.86 -21.22
N PHE A 195 8.98 2.06 -21.71
CA PHE A 195 8.81 2.43 -23.12
C PHE A 195 10.15 2.64 -23.83
N SER A 196 11.20 1.93 -23.39
CA SER A 196 12.48 1.86 -24.11
C SER A 196 12.39 0.94 -25.32
N SER A 197 12.94 1.38 -26.46
CA SER A 197 12.99 0.58 -27.69
C SER A 197 13.81 -0.71 -27.56
N PHE A 198 14.81 -0.73 -26.67
CA PHE A 198 15.74 -1.85 -26.48
C PHE A 198 15.29 -2.88 -25.44
N SER A 199 14.25 -2.58 -24.65
CA SER A 199 13.88 -3.41 -23.50
C SER A 199 12.44 -3.21 -23.06
N SER A 200 11.53 -2.96 -24.00
CA SER A 200 10.14 -2.71 -23.61
C SER A 200 9.47 -3.99 -23.11
N TYR A 201 8.75 -3.86 -22.00
CA TYR A 201 7.83 -4.90 -21.48
C TYR A 201 6.70 -5.27 -22.45
N PHE A 202 6.53 -4.51 -23.54
CA PHE A 202 5.47 -4.72 -24.53
C PHE A 202 5.99 -5.32 -25.85
N GLY A 203 7.26 -5.69 -25.90
CA GLY A 203 7.94 -6.21 -27.09
C GLY A 203 8.63 -5.13 -27.93
N TYR A 204 9.53 -5.57 -28.81
CA TYR A 204 10.38 -4.70 -29.61
C TYR A 204 9.55 -3.68 -30.42
N ARG A 205 9.80 -2.38 -30.18
CA ARG A 205 9.11 -1.23 -30.82
C ARG A 205 7.57 -1.20 -30.69
N LYS A 206 6.96 -2.08 -29.89
CA LYS A 206 5.50 -2.15 -29.70
C LYS A 206 4.99 -1.25 -28.55
N HIS A 207 5.84 -0.40 -28.00
CA HIS A 207 5.53 0.40 -26.81
C HIS A 207 4.80 1.73 -27.08
N GLY A 208 4.69 2.14 -28.35
CA GLY A 208 4.12 3.43 -28.76
C GLY A 208 2.71 3.70 -28.20
N PRO A 209 1.74 2.78 -28.40
CA PRO A 209 0.39 2.94 -27.88
C PRO A 209 0.33 3.09 -26.35
N TYR A 210 1.06 2.24 -25.62
CA TYR A 210 1.12 2.27 -24.16
C TYR A 210 1.74 3.57 -23.62
N LYS A 211 2.80 4.06 -24.28
CA LYS A 211 3.43 5.35 -23.95
C LYS A 211 2.47 6.50 -24.20
N LYS A 212 1.77 6.51 -25.35
CA LYS A 212 0.81 7.57 -25.71
C LYS A 212 -0.35 7.62 -24.70
N LEU A 213 -0.92 6.46 -24.36
CA LEU A 213 -1.97 6.36 -23.36
C LEU A 213 -1.48 6.86 -21.99
N SER A 214 -0.34 6.33 -21.52
CA SER A 214 0.23 6.71 -20.21
C SER A 214 0.55 8.20 -20.13
N TYR A 215 1.08 8.79 -21.20
CA TYR A 215 1.38 10.22 -21.27
C TYR A 215 0.09 11.04 -21.26
N ARG A 216 -0.91 10.68 -22.07
CA ARG A 216 -2.18 11.44 -22.17
C ARG A 216 -2.90 11.52 -20.82
N TYR A 217 -3.04 10.40 -20.12
CA TYR A 217 -3.65 10.41 -18.78
C TYR A 217 -2.69 11.00 -17.73
N GLY A 218 -1.39 10.74 -17.84
CA GLY A 218 -0.37 11.30 -16.96
C GLY A 218 -0.32 12.83 -16.97
N MET A 219 -0.52 13.48 -18.12
CA MET A 219 -0.62 14.94 -18.21
C MET A 219 -1.80 15.50 -17.41
N LYS A 220 -2.94 14.79 -17.40
CA LYS A 220 -4.10 15.18 -16.59
C LYS A 220 -3.82 15.06 -15.09
N LEU A 221 -2.93 14.15 -14.71
CA LEU A 221 -2.62 13.80 -13.32
C LEU A 221 -1.41 14.55 -12.75
N THR A 222 -0.65 15.26 -13.58
CA THR A 222 0.60 15.92 -13.18
C THR A 222 0.59 17.40 -13.50
N ARG A 223 1.31 18.17 -12.69
CA ARG A 223 1.42 19.61 -12.92
C ARG A 223 2.38 19.88 -14.09
N PRO A 224 2.02 20.78 -15.01
CA PRO A 224 2.96 21.22 -16.03
C PRO A 224 4.02 22.15 -15.44
N GLU A 225 5.17 22.19 -16.09
CA GLU A 225 6.19 23.22 -15.93
C GLU A 225 6.03 24.24 -17.06
N ILE A 226 6.14 25.53 -16.74
CA ILE A 226 6.09 26.62 -17.71
C ILE A 226 7.50 26.85 -18.22
N LEU A 227 7.69 26.65 -19.52
CA LEU A 227 8.95 26.93 -20.20
C LEU A 227 9.16 28.43 -20.36
N GLN A 228 10.42 28.86 -20.54
CA GLN A 228 10.77 30.27 -20.75
C GLN A 228 10.01 30.93 -21.93
N GLY A 229 9.57 30.14 -22.92
CA GLY A 229 8.72 30.60 -24.04
C GLY A 229 7.21 30.48 -23.83
N GLY A 230 6.74 30.28 -22.59
CA GLY A 230 5.31 30.16 -22.26
C GLY A 230 4.68 28.79 -22.55
N GLY A 231 5.39 27.88 -23.22
CA GLY A 231 4.93 26.51 -23.46
C GLY A 231 4.83 25.66 -22.19
N LEU A 232 3.90 24.71 -22.16
CA LEU A 232 3.75 23.78 -21.03
C LEU A 232 4.48 22.47 -21.29
N LYS A 233 5.25 21.99 -20.31
CA LYS A 233 5.94 20.70 -20.37
C LYS A 233 5.58 19.82 -19.18
N TYR A 234 5.15 18.59 -19.46
CA TYR A 234 4.72 17.63 -18.43
C TYR A 234 5.83 16.62 -18.14
N HIS A 235 6.89 17.08 -17.46
CA HIS A 235 8.07 16.27 -17.14
C HIS A 235 7.77 14.98 -16.36
N HIS A 236 6.66 14.97 -15.62
CA HIS A 236 6.30 13.88 -14.73
C HIS A 236 5.14 13.01 -15.24
N ALA A 237 4.62 13.26 -16.44
CA ALA A 237 3.49 12.50 -17.00
C ALA A 237 3.78 11.00 -17.12
N LEU A 238 5.06 10.60 -17.21
CA LEU A 238 5.50 9.21 -17.24
C LEU A 238 6.31 8.82 -16.00
N GLY A 239 6.03 9.44 -14.86
CA GLY A 239 6.75 9.27 -13.60
C GLY A 239 7.80 10.36 -13.39
N PHE A 240 8.29 10.48 -12.15
CA PHE A 240 9.30 11.47 -11.77
C PHE A 240 10.48 11.45 -12.75
N GLU A 241 10.80 12.63 -13.29
CA GLU A 241 11.76 12.86 -14.39
C GLU A 241 11.69 11.83 -15.53
N ASN A 242 10.49 11.43 -15.93
CA ASN A 242 10.26 10.48 -17.03
C ASN A 242 10.98 9.12 -16.82
N SER A 243 11.00 8.64 -15.57
CA SER A 243 11.59 7.35 -15.20
C SER A 243 10.82 6.13 -15.75
N GLN A 244 9.53 6.28 -16.11
CA GLN A 244 8.74 5.22 -16.75
C GLN A 244 8.75 3.90 -15.98
N SER A 245 8.76 3.96 -14.65
CA SER A 245 8.79 2.77 -13.81
C SER A 245 7.43 2.09 -13.77
N LEU A 246 7.47 0.75 -13.67
CA LEU A 246 6.32 -0.11 -13.41
C LEU A 246 6.52 -0.87 -12.08
N VAL A 247 7.15 -0.24 -11.10
CA VAL A 247 7.37 -0.82 -9.76
C VAL A 247 6.43 -0.16 -8.75
N THR A 248 5.87 -0.94 -7.84
CA THR A 248 5.09 -0.44 -6.70
C THR A 248 5.30 -1.33 -5.47
N PHE A 249 5.03 -0.80 -4.28
CA PHE A 249 5.12 -1.53 -3.03
C PHE A 249 3.73 -1.68 -2.39
N PHE A 250 3.60 -2.64 -1.48
CA PHE A 250 2.35 -2.85 -0.75
C PHE A 250 1.92 -1.62 0.05
N TYR A 251 2.87 -0.77 0.47
CA TYR A 251 2.60 0.49 1.17
C TYR A 251 2.52 1.70 0.21
N GLY A 252 2.47 1.52 -1.10
CA GLY A 252 2.26 2.60 -2.06
C GLY A 252 3.29 2.63 -3.18
N SER A 253 3.00 3.42 -4.20
CA SER A 253 3.88 3.55 -5.36
C SER A 253 4.92 4.66 -5.21
N PRO A 254 6.17 4.43 -5.67
CA PRO A 254 7.13 5.48 -5.99
C PRO A 254 6.53 6.53 -6.93
N ASN A 255 6.98 7.78 -6.86
CA ASN A 255 6.57 8.82 -7.81
C ASN A 255 7.21 8.61 -9.19
N ASN A 256 8.24 7.76 -9.27
CA ASN A 256 8.83 7.26 -10.50
C ASN A 256 7.90 6.33 -11.30
N THR A 257 6.96 5.68 -10.62
CA THR A 257 5.96 4.82 -11.24
C THR A 257 5.00 5.68 -12.06
N LEU A 258 4.48 5.14 -13.17
CA LEU A 258 3.53 5.89 -13.99
C LEU A 258 2.37 6.47 -13.14
N PRO A 259 2.08 7.79 -13.23
CA PRO A 259 1.07 8.45 -12.40
C PRO A 259 -0.31 7.81 -12.48
N ILE A 260 -0.65 7.22 -13.63
CA ILE A 260 -1.91 6.50 -13.83
C ILE A 260 -2.16 5.41 -12.80
N PHE A 261 -1.14 4.87 -12.12
CA PHE A 261 -1.35 3.84 -11.10
C PHE A 261 -1.64 4.38 -9.70
N TRP A 262 -1.16 5.58 -9.35
CA TRP A 262 -1.10 6.00 -7.94
C TRP A 262 -1.61 7.41 -7.68
N GLN A 263 -1.61 8.25 -8.69
CA GLN A 263 -1.95 9.66 -8.54
C GLN A 263 -3.47 9.83 -8.51
N GLN A 264 -3.92 10.62 -7.54
CA GLN A 264 -5.31 11.02 -7.41
C GLN A 264 -5.34 12.55 -7.35
N ASP A 265 -6.05 13.17 -8.28
CA ASP A 265 -6.38 14.59 -8.17
C ASP A 265 -7.75 14.72 -7.50
N LYS A 266 -7.92 15.68 -6.58
CA LYS A 266 -9.24 15.95 -5.98
C LYS A 266 -10.22 16.55 -7.00
N LYS A 267 -9.70 17.16 -8.07
CA LYS A 267 -10.48 17.83 -9.12
C LYS A 267 -10.85 16.89 -10.27
N LEU A 268 -10.16 15.75 -10.41
CA LEU A 268 -10.45 14.76 -11.43
C LEU A 268 -10.97 13.50 -10.76
N PRO A 269 -12.11 12.93 -11.22
CA PRO A 269 -12.60 11.66 -10.73
C PRO A 269 -11.77 10.49 -11.29
N PHE A 270 -10.46 10.48 -10.99
CA PHE A 270 -9.54 9.43 -11.39
C PHE A 270 -9.30 8.49 -10.21
N HIS A 271 -9.59 7.20 -10.39
CA HIS A 271 -9.43 6.18 -9.35
C HIS A 271 -8.05 5.52 -9.45
N PRO A 272 -7.12 5.76 -8.51
CA PRO A 272 -5.80 5.13 -8.55
C PRO A 272 -5.90 3.64 -8.19
N LEU A 273 -4.99 2.84 -8.73
CA LEU A 273 -4.85 1.42 -8.41
C LEU A 273 -4.16 1.21 -7.06
N VAL A 274 -3.06 1.95 -6.83
CA VAL A 274 -2.19 1.83 -5.64
C VAL A 274 -1.79 3.24 -5.16
N PRO A 275 -2.63 3.92 -4.37
CA PRO A 275 -2.39 5.32 -4.01
C PRO A 275 -1.13 5.52 -3.15
N ARG A 276 -0.38 6.59 -3.44
CA ARG A 276 0.90 6.92 -2.78
C ARG A 276 0.73 7.59 -1.40
N LEU A 277 -0.19 8.57 -1.27
CA LEU A 277 -0.21 9.47 -0.11
C LEU A 277 -1.14 9.00 1.03
N SER A 278 -0.70 9.27 2.27
CA SER A 278 -1.37 8.95 3.53
C SER A 278 -2.79 9.52 3.70
N PRO A 279 -3.17 10.72 3.24
CA PRO A 279 -4.57 11.20 3.35
C PRO A 279 -5.56 10.31 2.60
N HIS A 280 -5.16 9.69 1.50
CA HIS A 280 -6.00 8.75 0.76
C HIS A 280 -6.10 7.40 1.47
N LYS A 281 -5.01 6.95 2.09
CA LYS A 281 -5.05 5.80 3.00
C LYS A 281 -5.93 6.08 4.22
N ILE A 282 -5.90 7.29 4.75
CA ILE A 282 -6.75 7.75 5.87
C ILE A 282 -8.22 7.80 5.43
N SER A 283 -8.53 8.30 4.23
CA SER A 283 -9.90 8.29 3.69
C SER A 283 -10.41 6.86 3.47
N GLN A 284 -9.59 5.98 2.87
CA GLN A 284 -9.93 4.57 2.69
C GLN A 284 -10.06 3.83 4.02
N ALA A 285 -9.20 4.12 4.99
CA ALA A 285 -9.30 3.59 6.35
C ALA A 285 -10.60 4.08 7.01
N ARG A 286 -10.97 5.35 6.83
CA ARG A 286 -12.23 5.91 7.35
C ARG A 286 -13.46 5.27 6.72
N GLU A 287 -13.48 5.11 5.40
CA GLU A 287 -14.56 4.40 4.68
C GLU A 287 -14.65 2.94 5.10
N PHE A 288 -13.51 2.26 5.19
CA PHE A 288 -13.44 0.87 5.66
C PHE A 288 -13.96 0.74 7.09
N ARG A 289 -13.54 1.63 8.01
CA ARG A 289 -14.06 1.63 9.38
C ARG A 289 -15.56 1.91 9.42
N LYS A 290 -16.07 2.86 8.62
CA LYS A 290 -17.52 3.14 8.51
C LYS A 290 -18.29 1.92 8.01
N GLN A 291 -17.77 1.23 6.99
CA GLN A 291 -18.37 0.00 6.48
C GLN A 291 -18.36 -1.10 7.55
N LEU A 292 -17.25 -1.31 8.25
CA LEU A 292 -17.15 -2.30 9.32
C LEU A 292 -18.12 -2.02 10.46
N SER A 293 -18.22 -0.77 10.91
CA SER A 293 -19.18 -0.37 11.94
C SER A 293 -20.62 -0.68 11.50
N TYR A 294 -20.97 -0.33 10.27
CA TYR A 294 -22.29 -0.66 9.72
C TYR A 294 -22.54 -2.17 9.66
N GLU A 295 -21.59 -2.95 9.15
CA GLU A 295 -21.69 -4.41 9.12
C GLU A 295 -21.87 -4.99 10.54
N LEU A 296 -21.06 -4.57 11.51
CA LEU A 296 -21.16 -5.04 12.88
C LEU A 296 -22.50 -4.71 13.52
N SER A 297 -23.09 -3.54 13.24
CA SER A 297 -24.46 -3.23 13.66
C SER A 297 -25.49 -4.19 13.04
N LEU A 298 -25.32 -4.57 11.77
CA LEU A 298 -26.19 -5.59 11.16
C LEU A 298 -26.01 -6.97 11.79
N LEU A 299 -24.78 -7.36 12.11
CA LEU A 299 -24.49 -8.65 12.75
C LEU A 299 -25.03 -8.68 14.19
N GLN A 300 -24.95 -7.57 14.91
CA GLN A 300 -25.51 -7.43 16.26
C GLN A 300 -27.04 -7.61 16.25
N GLU A 301 -27.73 -7.08 15.24
CA GLU A 301 -29.19 -7.14 15.16
C GLU A 301 -29.68 -8.47 14.57
N PHE A 302 -29.13 -8.86 13.42
CA PHE A 302 -29.63 -9.95 12.56
C PHE A 302 -28.68 -11.16 12.45
N GLY A 303 -27.52 -11.12 13.09
CA GLY A 303 -26.56 -12.23 13.07
C GLY A 303 -27.06 -13.47 13.81
N THR A 304 -26.39 -14.59 13.57
CA THR A 304 -26.57 -15.82 14.37
C THR A 304 -26.10 -15.59 15.81
N ASP A 305 -26.53 -16.44 16.75
CA ASP A 305 -26.08 -16.36 18.14
C ASP A 305 -24.55 -16.44 18.26
N MET A 306 -23.91 -17.21 17.37
CA MET A 306 -22.45 -17.31 17.29
C MET A 306 -21.80 -15.97 16.92
N LEU A 307 -22.37 -15.23 15.96
CA LEU A 307 -21.87 -13.91 15.56
C LEU A 307 -22.10 -12.87 16.68
N LYS A 308 -23.28 -12.88 17.29
CA LYS A 308 -23.65 -11.97 18.38
C LYS A 308 -22.76 -12.16 19.60
N THR A 309 -22.59 -13.40 20.04
CA THR A 309 -21.73 -13.73 21.20
C THR A 309 -20.25 -13.47 20.95
N THR A 310 -19.81 -13.46 19.69
CA THR A 310 -18.41 -13.21 19.33
C THR A 310 -18.10 -11.72 19.12
N PHE A 311 -19.02 -10.95 18.53
CA PHE A 311 -18.77 -9.56 18.09
C PHE A 311 -19.64 -8.49 18.76
N ALA A 312 -20.54 -8.85 19.68
CA ALA A 312 -21.32 -7.90 20.50
C ALA A 312 -21.12 -8.19 21.99
N THR A 313 -19.88 -8.14 22.44
CA THR A 313 -19.50 -8.59 23.79
C THR A 313 -19.68 -7.53 24.88
N ALA A 314 -19.79 -6.25 24.51
CA ALA A 314 -20.03 -5.19 25.48
C ALA A 314 -21.48 -5.22 25.99
N ARG A 315 -21.70 -4.87 27.25
CA ARG A 315 -23.02 -4.71 27.84
C ARG A 315 -23.27 -3.24 28.16
N VAL A 316 -24.38 -2.70 27.68
CA VAL A 316 -24.82 -1.33 27.94
C VAL A 316 -26.09 -1.38 28.77
N ILE A 317 -26.08 -0.69 29.91
CA ILE A 317 -27.24 -0.58 30.80
C ILE A 317 -27.97 0.72 30.44
N LYS A 318 -29.25 0.62 30.07
CA LYS A 318 -30.12 1.79 29.85
C LYS A 318 -31.39 1.63 30.69
N GLY A 319 -31.44 2.30 31.83
CA GLY A 319 -32.48 2.07 32.84
C GLY A 319 -32.37 0.67 33.43
N LYS A 320 -33.49 -0.09 33.49
CA LYS A 320 -33.53 -1.48 33.99
C LYS A 320 -33.15 -2.54 32.94
N LYS A 321 -32.85 -2.16 31.69
CA LYS A 321 -32.57 -3.09 30.58
C LYS A 321 -31.08 -3.13 30.25
N ILE A 322 -30.57 -4.35 30.02
CA ILE A 322 -29.19 -4.61 29.59
C ILE A 322 -29.22 -4.99 28.10
N PHE A 323 -28.41 -4.30 27.29
CA PHE A 323 -28.29 -4.56 25.86
C PHE A 323 -26.86 -5.00 25.53
N SER A 324 -26.69 -5.96 24.62
CA SER A 324 -25.40 -6.26 24.03
C SER A 324 -25.01 -5.18 23.01
N SER A 325 -23.74 -4.81 22.96
CA SER A 325 -23.17 -3.79 22.07
C SER A 325 -21.81 -4.23 21.55
N VAL A 326 -21.37 -3.62 20.46
CA VAL A 326 -20.07 -3.88 19.81
C VAL A 326 -18.99 -3.04 20.51
N SER A 327 -17.97 -3.70 21.06
CA SER A 327 -16.81 -3.01 21.66
C SER A 327 -15.75 -2.63 20.61
N HIS A 328 -14.79 -1.78 20.99
CA HIS A 328 -13.61 -1.50 20.16
C HIS A 328 -12.77 -2.76 19.87
N ILE A 329 -12.76 -3.72 20.81
CA ILE A 329 -12.06 -4.99 20.65
C ILE A 329 -12.79 -5.86 19.63
N ASP A 330 -14.12 -5.97 19.73
CA ASP A 330 -14.94 -6.72 18.77
C ASP A 330 -14.77 -6.16 17.36
N PHE A 331 -14.78 -4.83 17.25
CA PHE A 331 -14.50 -4.13 16.00
C PHE A 331 -13.14 -4.54 15.42
N SER A 332 -12.08 -4.47 16.23
CA SER A 332 -10.71 -4.72 15.78
C SER A 332 -10.52 -6.18 15.37
N ILE A 333 -11.06 -7.13 16.13
CA ILE A 333 -10.98 -8.56 15.82
C ILE A 333 -11.74 -8.88 14.52
N TYR A 334 -12.96 -8.36 14.34
CA TYR A 334 -13.71 -8.55 13.09
C TYR A 334 -13.00 -7.92 11.89
N ALA A 335 -12.40 -6.74 12.08
CA ALA A 335 -11.61 -6.07 11.05
C ALA A 335 -10.39 -6.90 10.63
N ILE A 336 -9.63 -7.42 11.61
CA ILE A 336 -8.47 -8.29 11.38
C ILE A 336 -8.90 -9.59 10.69
N LEU A 337 -10.00 -10.22 11.13
CA LEU A 337 -10.57 -11.41 10.50
C LEU A 337 -10.83 -11.20 9.00
N LYS A 338 -11.50 -10.10 8.62
CA LYS A 338 -11.76 -9.78 7.22
C LYS A 338 -10.47 -9.52 6.45
N LEU A 339 -9.56 -8.72 7.01
CA LEU A 339 -8.32 -8.37 6.33
C LEU A 339 -7.38 -9.58 6.16
N LYS A 340 -7.26 -10.45 7.16
CA LYS A 340 -6.53 -11.72 7.00
C LYS A 340 -7.19 -12.62 5.96
N ARG A 341 -8.53 -12.67 5.92
CA ARG A 341 -9.24 -13.45 4.89
C ARG A 341 -8.99 -12.93 3.47
N ASP A 342 -8.81 -11.62 3.33
CA ASP A 342 -8.46 -10.93 2.09
C ASP A 342 -6.95 -11.02 1.78
N GLY A 343 -6.14 -11.68 2.62
CA GLY A 343 -4.71 -11.92 2.40
C GLY A 343 -3.79 -10.80 2.84
N PHE A 344 -4.28 -9.82 3.61
CA PHE A 344 -3.42 -8.76 4.14
C PHE A 344 -2.49 -9.28 5.24
N ASN A 345 -1.22 -8.86 5.19
CA ASN A 345 -0.24 -9.10 6.24
C ASN A 345 -0.46 -8.19 7.46
N GLU A 346 0.14 -8.55 8.60
CA GLU A 346 0.08 -7.79 9.86
C GLU A 346 0.32 -6.30 9.65
N PHE A 347 1.40 -5.94 8.96
CA PHE A 347 1.76 -4.55 8.79
C PHE A 347 0.66 -3.77 8.04
N SER A 348 0.15 -4.32 6.94
CA SER A 348 -0.91 -3.69 6.14
C SER A 348 -2.19 -3.54 6.95
N ILE A 349 -2.47 -4.52 7.82
CA ILE A 349 -3.57 -4.47 8.77
C ILE A 349 -3.35 -3.33 9.77
N CYS A 350 -2.19 -3.24 10.41
CA CYS A 350 -1.87 -2.18 11.36
C CYS A 350 -1.99 -0.79 10.72
N GLN A 351 -1.46 -0.62 9.50
CA GLN A 351 -1.57 0.65 8.77
C GLN A 351 -3.03 1.00 8.43
N ARG A 352 -3.82 0.03 7.97
CA ARG A 352 -5.21 0.25 7.55
C ARG A 352 -6.13 0.49 8.75
N LEU A 353 -5.85 -0.16 9.86
CA LEU A 353 -6.56 0.03 11.12
C LEU A 353 -6.01 1.17 11.94
N GLY A 354 -4.86 1.76 11.61
CA GLY A 354 -4.24 2.83 12.38
C GLY A 354 -3.95 2.40 13.83
N ILE A 355 -3.46 1.18 14.01
CA ILE A 355 -3.12 0.58 15.31
C ILE A 355 -1.63 0.24 15.35
N THR A 356 -1.06 0.15 16.53
CA THR A 356 0.35 -0.26 16.70
C THR A 356 0.52 -1.78 16.53
N GLY A 357 1.77 -2.24 16.40
CA GLY A 357 2.07 -3.68 16.41
C GLY A 357 1.66 -4.35 17.72
N ASP A 358 1.84 -3.65 18.86
CA ASP A 358 1.46 -4.16 20.18
C ASP A 358 -0.06 -4.27 20.32
N ASP A 359 -0.81 -3.27 19.84
CA ASP A 359 -2.28 -3.33 19.78
C ASP A 359 -2.75 -4.52 18.94
N TYR A 360 -2.12 -4.72 17.77
CA TYR A 360 -2.42 -5.86 16.90
C TYR A 360 -2.20 -7.19 17.63
N LEU A 361 -1.05 -7.38 18.29
CA LEU A 361 -0.77 -8.58 19.05
C LEU A 361 -1.77 -8.80 20.20
N ALA A 362 -2.17 -7.73 20.89
CA ALA A 362 -3.21 -7.80 21.91
C ALA A 362 -4.56 -8.28 21.35
N TYR A 363 -4.99 -7.75 20.20
CA TYR A 363 -6.22 -8.19 19.53
C TYR A 363 -6.11 -9.63 19.00
N MET A 364 -4.96 -10.02 18.47
CA MET A 364 -4.70 -11.39 18.03
C MET A 364 -4.80 -12.37 19.20
N ASN A 365 -4.19 -12.06 20.35
CA ASN A 365 -4.26 -12.89 21.55
C ASN A 365 -5.70 -13.00 22.08
N LYS A 366 -6.47 -11.91 22.04
CA LYS A 366 -7.90 -11.97 22.35
C LYS A 366 -8.67 -12.85 21.35
N GLY A 367 -8.43 -12.70 20.05
CA GLY A 367 -9.06 -13.55 19.03
C GLY A 367 -8.67 -15.04 19.15
N LYS A 368 -7.45 -15.37 19.61
CA LYS A 368 -7.07 -16.74 19.98
C LYS A 368 -7.92 -17.30 21.10
N SER A 369 -8.14 -16.51 22.16
CA SER A 369 -9.03 -16.92 23.27
C SER A 369 -10.49 -17.17 22.82
N GLN A 370 -10.91 -16.53 21.73
CA GLN A 370 -12.22 -16.74 21.10
C GLN A 370 -12.21 -17.87 20.04
N GLY A 371 -11.06 -18.52 19.81
CA GLY A 371 -10.90 -19.58 18.82
C GLY A 371 -10.95 -19.11 17.36
N ILE A 372 -10.81 -17.80 17.11
CA ILE A 372 -10.84 -17.21 15.76
C ILE A 372 -9.48 -17.40 15.05
N PHE A 373 -8.41 -17.26 15.82
CA PHE A 373 -7.03 -17.42 15.35
C PHE A 373 -6.33 -18.56 16.09
N ASP A 374 -5.38 -19.21 15.43
CA ASP A 374 -4.55 -20.25 16.03
C ASP A 374 -3.29 -19.67 16.70
N ARG A 375 -2.41 -20.55 17.19
CA ARG A 375 -1.15 -20.18 17.86
C ARG A 375 -0.19 -19.41 16.94
N HIS A 376 -0.26 -19.63 15.63
CA HIS A 376 0.54 -19.00 14.60
C HIS A 376 -0.10 -17.73 14.02
N HIS A 377 -1.20 -17.25 14.64
CA HIS A 377 -1.95 -16.08 14.19
C HIS A 377 -2.80 -16.31 12.93
N ASP A 378 -2.97 -17.55 12.47
CA ASP A 378 -3.73 -17.87 11.27
C ASP A 378 -5.19 -18.20 11.55
N LEU A 379 -6.03 -18.14 10.51
CA LEU A 379 -7.47 -18.33 10.62
C LEU A 379 -7.82 -19.79 10.91
N THR A 380 -8.54 -20.03 12.00
CA THR A 380 -9.06 -21.37 12.30
C THR A 380 -10.29 -21.67 11.43
N LEU A 381 -10.74 -22.94 11.41
CA LEU A 381 -12.02 -23.33 10.83
C LEU A 381 -13.20 -22.55 11.44
N ARG A 382 -13.14 -22.25 12.75
CA ARG A 382 -14.13 -21.43 13.43
C ARG A 382 -14.11 -19.99 12.93
N GLY A 383 -12.92 -19.38 12.80
CA GLY A 383 -12.76 -18.04 12.23
C GLY A 383 -13.32 -17.96 10.80
N LEU A 384 -13.03 -18.96 9.97
CA LEU A 384 -13.58 -19.06 8.60
C LEU A 384 -15.11 -19.20 8.59
N SER A 385 -15.67 -20.02 9.48
CA SER A 385 -17.13 -20.16 9.63
C SER A 385 -17.81 -18.85 10.04
N LEU A 386 -17.23 -18.13 11.01
CA LEU A 386 -17.72 -16.80 11.42
C LEU A 386 -17.73 -15.81 10.25
N PHE A 387 -16.65 -15.76 9.47
CA PHE A 387 -16.58 -14.91 8.28
C PHE A 387 -17.66 -15.28 7.25
N GLN A 388 -17.87 -16.57 6.98
CA GLN A 388 -18.88 -17.03 6.03
C GLN A 388 -20.31 -16.69 6.49
N GLN A 389 -20.62 -16.89 7.78
CA GLN A 389 -21.92 -16.53 8.35
C GLN A 389 -22.17 -15.02 8.27
N ALA A 390 -21.16 -14.21 8.61
CA ALA A 390 -21.25 -12.75 8.50
C ALA A 390 -21.52 -12.32 7.05
N LYS A 391 -20.76 -12.86 6.09
CA LYS A 391 -20.95 -12.59 4.66
C LYS A 391 -22.35 -12.94 4.18
N LYS A 392 -22.87 -14.11 4.58
CA LYS A 392 -24.22 -14.58 4.23
C LYS A 392 -25.31 -13.65 4.79
N CYS A 393 -25.21 -13.30 6.07
CA CYS A 393 -26.15 -12.37 6.72
C CYS A 393 -26.20 -11.01 6.00
N ILE A 394 -25.04 -10.39 5.76
CA ILE A 394 -24.95 -9.10 5.07
C ILE A 394 -25.51 -9.20 3.64
N SER A 395 -25.23 -10.28 2.91
CA SER A 395 -25.73 -10.50 1.55
C SER A 395 -27.25 -10.61 1.50
N GLN A 396 -27.86 -11.36 2.43
CA GLN A 396 -29.31 -11.54 2.50
C GLN A 396 -30.02 -10.21 2.79
N LEU A 397 -29.51 -9.42 3.74
CA LEU A 397 -30.07 -8.11 4.08
C LEU A 397 -29.97 -7.11 2.92
N LYS A 398 -28.87 -7.13 2.17
CA LYS A 398 -28.72 -6.31 0.96
C LYS A 398 -29.74 -6.68 -0.12
N LYS A 399 -30.02 -7.98 -0.31
CA LYS A 399 -31.03 -8.46 -1.25
C LYS A 399 -32.42 -7.98 -0.87
N ILE A 400 -32.81 -8.14 0.41
CA ILE A 400 -34.09 -7.65 0.95
C ILE A 400 -34.25 -6.14 0.77
N ALA A 401 -33.18 -5.36 1.00
CA ALA A 401 -33.22 -3.91 0.81
C ALA A 401 -33.35 -3.50 -0.68
N LEU A 402 -32.85 -4.32 -1.60
CA LEU A 402 -32.98 -4.11 -3.05
C LEU A 402 -34.40 -4.44 -3.51
N ASP A 403 -34.95 -5.57 -3.06
CA ASP A 403 -36.30 -6.05 -3.37
C ASP A 403 -37.37 -5.07 -2.83
N LYS A 404 -37.13 -4.44 -1.67
CA LYS A 404 -38.02 -3.38 -1.15
C LYS A 404 -37.95 -2.06 -1.91
N LYS A 405 -36.87 -1.79 -2.66
CA LYS A 405 -36.75 -0.55 -3.44
C LYS A 405 -37.57 -0.59 -4.73
N THR A 406 -37.91 -1.79 -5.21
CA THR A 406 -38.75 -2.02 -6.39
C THR A 406 -40.26 -1.86 -6.11
N ASP A 407 -40.69 -1.84 -4.84
CA ASP A 407 -42.12 -1.81 -4.45
C ASP A 407 -42.69 -0.40 -4.16
N PHE A 408 -41.92 0.68 -4.37
CA PHE A 408 -42.43 2.04 -4.18
C PHE A 408 -43.07 2.59 -5.47
N GLU A 409 -44.32 2.21 -5.74
CA GLU A 409 -45.19 3.02 -6.60
C GLU A 409 -45.61 4.28 -5.85
N ILE A 410 -45.26 5.45 -6.40
CA ILE A 410 -45.70 6.75 -5.88
C ILE A 410 -47.21 6.84 -6.07
N LYS A 411 -48.00 6.64 -5.00
CA LYS A 411 -49.41 7.05 -4.99
C LYS A 411 -49.48 8.57 -5.19
N LYS A 412 -49.89 9.01 -6.38
CA LYS A 412 -50.31 10.38 -6.66
C LYS A 412 -51.56 10.70 -5.84
N ASN A 413 -51.39 11.13 -4.60
CA ASN A 413 -52.48 11.77 -3.85
C ASN A 413 -52.57 13.23 -4.30
N ALA A 414 -53.60 13.54 -5.09
CA ALA A 414 -53.97 14.89 -5.49
C ALA A 414 -54.70 15.59 -4.33
N TYR A 415 -53.97 16.10 -3.35
CA TYR A 415 -54.54 17.07 -2.41
C TYR A 415 -53.50 18.12 -2.02
N PHE A 416 -53.64 19.31 -2.61
CA PHE A 416 -52.95 20.53 -2.19
C PHE A 416 -53.97 21.41 -1.44
N PRO A 417 -53.74 21.74 -0.16
CA PRO A 417 -54.60 22.66 0.58
C PRO A 417 -54.51 24.08 0.00
N LYS A 418 -55.67 24.73 -0.22
CA LYS A 418 -55.78 26.03 -0.89
C LYS A 418 -55.58 27.27 0.00
N SER A 419 -55.24 27.13 1.29
CA SER A 419 -54.86 28.28 2.12
C SER A 419 -53.98 27.89 3.30
N PHE A 420 -52.81 28.52 3.40
CA PHE A 420 -52.02 28.56 4.62
C PHE A 420 -52.49 29.75 5.46
N ASN A 421 -53.29 29.49 6.50
CA ASN A 421 -53.71 30.52 7.45
C ASN A 421 -52.54 30.91 8.38
N GLY A 422 -51.67 31.81 7.91
CA GLY A 422 -50.87 32.64 8.79
C GLY A 422 -51.74 33.78 9.33
N ARG A 423 -52.07 33.74 10.63
CA ARG A 423 -52.67 34.90 11.32
C ARG A 423 -51.60 35.98 11.51
N ARG A 424 -51.98 37.22 11.17
CA ARG A 424 -51.21 38.46 11.35
C ARG A 424 -51.01 38.82 12.81
#